data_AF-A0A0T5ZB44-F1
#
_entry.id   AF-A0A0T5ZB44-F1
#
_cell.length_a   1.000
_cell.length_b   1.000
_cell.length_c   1.000
_cell.angle_alpha   90.00
_cell.angle_beta   90.00
_cell.angle_gamma   90.00
#
_symmetry.space_group_name_H-M   'P 1'
#
loop_
_entity.id
_entity.type
_entity.pdbx_description
1 polymer ?
#
loop_
_entity_poly.entity_id
_entity_poly.type
_entity_poly.pdbx_seq_one_letter_code
_entity_poly.pdbx_strand_id
1 'polypeptide(L)'
;MTHDVGDRLSWNNRPPVSKKQGWVKGTVGWEDRRDKMKDVCNACHEESWTENWYTQYDGLVDLYNRKYGEPGLKLMKAAKPLIKGPKFSNKIDFIWFELWHHEGRRARMAASMQGPDITHWEGTYDLGKNFYTELVPELKELIEHGKHGSAADKKAAENLAKVLDEVLNMEEHKWFLGKMDPAKAKARKARQEEFKNRYKEH
;
A
#
# COMPACT_ATOMS: atom_id res chain seq x y z
N MET A 1 -31.99 1.78 -14.76
CA MET A 1 -31.24 2.89 -14.12
C MET A 1 -31.67 2.97 -12.67
N THR A 2 -30.75 3.09 -11.71
CA THR A 2 -31.03 3.07 -10.26
C THR A 2 -30.46 4.34 -9.61
N HIS A 3 -31.01 4.75 -8.46
CA HIS A 3 -30.46 5.82 -7.61
C HIS A 3 -29.37 5.31 -6.65
N ASP A 4 -29.13 3.99 -6.59
CA ASP A 4 -28.07 3.42 -5.77
C ASP A 4 -26.69 3.59 -6.44
N VAL A 5 -25.93 4.57 -5.94
CA VAL A 5 -24.55 4.84 -6.38
C VAL A 5 -23.56 3.72 -6.05
N GLY A 6 -23.93 2.78 -5.18
CA GLY A 6 -23.13 1.61 -4.85
C GLY A 6 -23.28 0.44 -5.82
N ASP A 7 -24.31 0.42 -6.68
CA ASP A 7 -24.70 -0.76 -7.47
C ASP A 7 -23.63 -1.24 -8.47
N ARG A 8 -22.62 -0.41 -8.76
CA ARG A 8 -21.51 -0.71 -9.67
C ARG A 8 -20.12 -0.70 -9.01
N LEU A 9 -20.08 -0.59 -7.69
CA LEU A 9 -18.85 -0.39 -6.95
C LEU A 9 -18.20 -1.74 -6.63
N SER A 10 -17.25 -2.23 -7.42
CA SER A 10 -16.61 -3.53 -7.14
C SER A 10 -15.63 -3.47 -5.95
N TRP A 11 -14.96 -2.33 -5.76
CA TRP A 11 -13.98 -2.09 -4.70
C TRP A 11 -14.42 -0.98 -3.75
N ASN A 12 -14.32 -1.23 -2.45
CA ASN A 12 -14.36 -0.16 -1.43
C ASN A 12 -12.95 0.27 -1.06
N ASN A 13 -12.57 1.44 -1.59
CA ASN A 13 -11.29 2.10 -1.33
C ASN A 13 -11.35 3.10 -0.16
N ARG A 14 -12.43 3.12 0.62
CA ARG A 14 -12.54 3.96 1.82
C ARG A 14 -11.70 3.47 3.01
N PRO A 15 -11.63 2.16 3.34
CA PRO A 15 -10.84 1.68 4.47
C PRO A 15 -9.32 1.70 4.18
N PRO A 16 -8.47 1.58 5.24
CA PRO A 16 -7.03 1.44 5.07
C PRO A 16 -6.66 0.31 4.11
N VAL A 17 -7.30 -0.85 4.22
CA VAL A 17 -7.15 -1.98 3.27
C VAL A 17 -8.41 -2.08 2.43
N SER A 18 -8.27 -1.92 1.11
CA SER A 18 -9.38 -2.00 0.17
C SER A 18 -9.96 -3.41 0.17
N LYS A 19 -11.28 -3.51 0.01
CA LYS A 19 -11.97 -4.79 -0.07
C LYS A 19 -12.87 -4.82 -1.30
N LYS A 20 -13.04 -6.01 -1.88
CA LYS A 20 -14.04 -6.28 -2.92
C LYS A 20 -15.43 -6.46 -2.30
N GLN A 21 -16.45 -5.76 -2.81
CA GLN A 21 -17.82 -5.79 -2.26
C GLN A 21 -18.39 -7.21 -2.19
N GLY A 22 -19.46 -7.38 -1.41
CA GLY A 22 -20.03 -8.69 -1.10
C GLY A 22 -19.66 -9.22 0.28
N TRP A 23 -18.93 -8.45 1.10
CA TRP A 23 -18.69 -8.80 2.52
C TRP A 23 -19.92 -8.58 3.41
N VAL A 24 -20.95 -7.87 2.94
CA VAL A 24 -22.21 -7.71 3.67
C VAL A 24 -23.15 -8.84 3.25
N LYS A 25 -23.53 -9.70 4.21
CA LYS A 25 -24.43 -10.83 3.96
C LYS A 25 -25.73 -10.33 3.32
N GLY A 26 -26.14 -10.95 2.21
CA GLY A 26 -27.35 -10.58 1.48
C GLY A 26 -27.17 -9.45 0.45
N THR A 27 -25.93 -9.00 0.21
CA THR A 27 -25.63 -8.03 -0.86
C THR A 27 -25.03 -8.70 -2.09
N VAL A 28 -25.28 -8.11 -3.25
CA VAL A 28 -24.69 -8.49 -4.54
C VAL A 28 -23.15 -8.45 -4.46
N GLY A 29 -22.52 -9.50 -5.02
CA GLY A 29 -21.06 -9.67 -5.06
C GLY A 29 -20.33 -8.61 -5.89
N TRP A 30 -19.00 -8.59 -5.82
CA TRP A 30 -18.21 -7.62 -6.58
C TRP A 30 -18.18 -7.95 -8.07
N GLU A 31 -18.36 -9.22 -8.44
CA GLU A 31 -18.42 -9.73 -9.81
C GLU A 31 -19.58 -9.08 -10.55
N ASP A 32 -20.81 -9.26 -10.05
CA ASP A 32 -22.02 -8.65 -10.65
C ASP A 32 -21.92 -7.11 -10.72
N ARG A 33 -21.37 -6.47 -9.67
CA ARG A 33 -21.16 -5.01 -9.66
C ARG A 33 -20.14 -4.58 -10.72
N ARG A 34 -19.10 -5.38 -10.93
CA ARG A 34 -18.09 -5.15 -11.96
C ARG A 34 -18.71 -5.30 -13.35
N ASP A 35 -19.49 -6.34 -13.58
CA ASP A 35 -20.12 -6.56 -14.89
C ASP A 35 -21.06 -5.40 -15.23
N LYS A 36 -21.87 -4.93 -14.26
CA LYS A 36 -22.68 -3.71 -14.43
C LYS A 36 -21.87 -2.44 -14.72
N MET A 37 -20.61 -2.36 -14.27
CA MET A 37 -19.72 -1.24 -14.60
C MET A 37 -19.09 -1.42 -15.98
N LYS A 38 -18.69 -2.65 -16.33
CA LYS A 38 -18.19 -3.00 -17.66
C LYS A 38 -19.20 -2.68 -18.75
N ASP A 39 -20.49 -2.90 -18.51
CA ASP A 39 -21.57 -2.50 -19.42
C ASP A 39 -21.54 -0.99 -19.74
N VAL A 40 -21.19 -0.15 -18.76
CA VAL A 40 -21.05 1.31 -18.97
C VAL A 40 -19.80 1.62 -19.78
N CYS A 41 -18.68 0.97 -19.49
CA CYS A 41 -17.42 1.15 -20.22
C CYS A 41 -17.57 0.70 -21.69
N ASN A 42 -18.23 -0.44 -21.91
CA ASN A 42 -18.40 -1.09 -23.20
C ASN A 42 -19.39 -0.36 -24.12
N ALA A 43 -20.09 0.66 -23.61
CA ALA A 43 -20.86 1.57 -24.45
C ALA A 43 -19.96 2.42 -25.36
N CYS A 44 -18.69 2.62 -25.00
CA CYS A 44 -17.72 3.45 -25.74
C CYS A 44 -16.38 2.75 -26.03
N HIS A 45 -16.00 1.73 -25.26
CA HIS A 45 -14.72 1.03 -25.38
C HIS A 45 -14.91 -0.44 -25.75
N GLU A 46 -13.92 -1.03 -26.42
CA GLU A 46 -13.90 -2.47 -26.68
C GLU A 46 -13.71 -3.25 -25.38
N GLU A 47 -14.29 -4.44 -25.29
CA GLU A 47 -14.20 -5.33 -24.12
C GLU A 47 -12.73 -5.60 -23.72
N SER A 48 -11.86 -5.88 -24.70
CA SER A 48 -10.44 -6.13 -24.48
C SER A 48 -9.73 -4.96 -23.76
N TRP A 49 -10.09 -3.73 -24.11
CA TRP A 49 -9.58 -2.54 -23.45
C TRP A 49 -10.09 -2.44 -22.01
N THR A 50 -11.39 -2.67 -21.79
CA THR A 50 -12.02 -2.64 -20.46
C THR A 50 -11.40 -3.67 -19.51
N GLU A 51 -11.16 -4.90 -19.97
CA GLU A 51 -10.49 -5.94 -19.16
C GLU A 51 -9.04 -5.59 -18.81
N ASN A 52 -8.30 -5.03 -19.77
CA ASN A 52 -6.93 -4.58 -19.55
C ASN A 52 -6.86 -3.42 -18.54
N TRP A 53 -7.86 -2.54 -18.55
CA TRP A 53 -7.98 -1.49 -17.54
C TRP A 53 -8.23 -2.08 -16.14
N TYR A 54 -9.18 -3.02 -16.00
CA TYR A 54 -9.44 -3.67 -14.72
C TYR A 54 -8.23 -4.45 -14.20
N THR A 55 -7.45 -5.07 -15.08
CA THR A 55 -6.19 -5.74 -14.70
C THR A 55 -5.21 -4.77 -14.04
N GLN A 56 -5.05 -3.57 -14.60
CA GLN A 56 -4.18 -2.53 -14.04
C GLN A 56 -4.74 -1.98 -12.72
N TYR A 57 -6.04 -1.69 -12.67
CA TYR A 57 -6.68 -1.16 -11.48
C TYR A 57 -6.61 -2.15 -10.30
N ASP A 58 -6.97 -3.41 -10.53
CA ASP A 58 -6.87 -4.47 -9.52
C ASP A 58 -5.43 -4.66 -9.06
N GLY A 59 -4.48 -4.71 -10.01
CA GLY A 59 -3.05 -4.85 -9.72
C GLY A 59 -2.54 -3.74 -8.81
N LEU A 60 -2.97 -2.49 -9.01
CA LEU A 60 -2.60 -1.39 -8.12
C LEU A 60 -3.22 -1.52 -6.73
N VAL A 61 -4.52 -1.83 -6.65
CA VAL A 61 -5.22 -1.98 -5.36
C VAL A 61 -4.59 -3.11 -4.54
N ASP A 62 -4.30 -4.25 -5.18
CA ASP A 62 -3.65 -5.39 -4.56
C ASP A 62 -2.21 -5.08 -4.16
N LEU A 63 -1.45 -4.38 -5.01
CA LEU A 63 -0.11 -3.90 -4.66
C LEU A 63 -0.15 -3.01 -3.41
N TYR A 64 -1.06 -2.04 -3.38
CA TYR A 64 -1.23 -1.16 -2.24
C TYR A 64 -1.59 -1.96 -0.98
N ASN A 65 -2.57 -2.86 -1.07
CA ASN A 65 -3.04 -3.64 0.07
C ASN A 65 -1.92 -4.48 0.67
N ARG A 66 -1.24 -5.27 -0.18
CA ARG A 66 -0.17 -6.19 0.25
C ARG A 66 1.07 -5.46 0.76
N LYS A 67 1.45 -4.35 0.10
CA LYS A 67 2.69 -3.62 0.41
C LYS A 67 2.52 -2.59 1.53
N TYR A 68 1.41 -1.88 1.60
CA TYR A 68 1.27 -0.74 2.52
C TYR A 68 0.11 -0.89 3.48
N GLY A 69 -1.08 -1.25 2.99
CA GLY A 69 -2.30 -1.30 3.80
C GLY A 69 -2.22 -2.34 4.93
N GLU A 70 -1.99 -3.60 4.59
CA GLU A 70 -1.95 -4.71 5.56
C GLU A 70 -0.72 -4.62 6.47
N PRO A 71 0.51 -4.38 5.97
CA PRO A 71 1.68 -4.22 6.83
C PRO A 71 1.57 -3.00 7.75
N GLY A 72 1.06 -1.87 7.24
CA GLY A 72 0.84 -0.65 8.03
C GLY A 72 -0.15 -0.87 9.18
N LEU A 73 -1.28 -1.56 8.94
CA LEU A 73 -2.20 -1.93 10.01
C LEU A 73 -1.54 -2.85 11.05
N LYS A 74 -0.71 -3.81 10.61
CA LYS A 74 0.04 -4.70 11.49
C LYS A 74 0.99 -3.92 12.39
N LEU A 75 1.74 -2.97 11.82
CA LEU A 75 2.67 -2.09 12.55
C LEU A 75 1.94 -1.21 13.56
N MET A 76 0.86 -0.54 13.15
CA MET A 76 0.09 0.33 14.05
C MET A 76 -0.57 -0.44 15.18
N LYS A 77 -1.03 -1.67 14.92
CA LYS A 77 -1.53 -2.57 15.97
C LYS A 77 -0.44 -2.91 16.99
N ALA A 78 0.79 -3.18 16.53
CA ALA A 78 1.92 -3.48 17.40
C ALA A 78 2.41 -2.24 18.18
N ALA A 79 2.31 -1.04 17.58
CA ALA A 79 2.71 0.22 18.20
C ALA A 79 1.70 0.75 19.22
N LYS A 80 0.41 0.39 19.10
CA LYS A 80 -0.69 0.88 19.93
C LYS A 80 -0.40 0.93 21.45
N PRO A 81 0.23 -0.07 22.11
CA PRO A 81 0.51 -0.01 23.55
C PRO A 81 1.52 1.07 23.96
N LEU A 82 2.37 1.50 23.03
CA LEU A 82 3.40 2.52 23.24
C LEU A 82 2.88 3.94 22.99
N ILE A 83 1.80 4.08 22.22
CA ILE A 83 1.16 5.36 21.91
C ILE A 83 0.30 5.78 23.11
N LYS A 84 0.61 6.92 23.73
CA LYS A 84 -0.11 7.43 24.91
C LYS A 84 -1.03 8.59 24.52
N GLY A 85 -2.08 8.80 25.29
CA GLY A 85 -3.04 9.89 25.06
C GLY A 85 -4.20 9.51 24.11
N PRO A 86 -5.06 10.49 23.78
CA PRO A 86 -6.20 10.27 22.89
C PRO A 86 -5.77 10.02 21.44
N LYS A 87 -6.71 9.60 20.58
CA LYS A 87 -6.43 9.45 19.14
C LYS A 87 -6.04 10.80 18.54
N PHE A 88 -5.08 10.81 17.62
CA PHE A 88 -4.58 12.01 16.95
C PHE A 88 -3.90 13.01 17.91
N SER A 89 -3.34 12.53 19.03
CA SER A 89 -2.46 13.36 19.86
C SER A 89 -0.98 13.13 19.59
N ASN A 90 -0.62 12.09 18.82
CA ASN A 90 0.77 11.72 18.58
C ASN A 90 1.12 11.90 17.09
N LYS A 91 2.39 12.22 16.82
CA LYS A 91 2.90 12.38 15.45
C LYS A 91 2.62 11.15 14.58
N ILE A 92 2.83 9.94 15.13
CA ILE A 92 2.55 8.69 14.41
C ILE A 92 1.08 8.52 13.98
N ASP A 93 0.12 9.10 14.71
CA ASP A 93 -1.30 9.02 14.33
C ASP A 93 -1.54 9.75 13.00
N PHE A 94 -0.94 10.93 12.83
CA PHE A 94 -1.01 11.71 11.61
C PHE A 94 -0.20 11.09 10.49
N ILE A 95 1.00 10.56 10.75
CA ILE A 95 1.77 9.84 9.74
C ILE A 95 0.96 8.68 9.17
N TRP A 96 0.38 7.86 10.04
CA TRP A 96 -0.41 6.72 9.59
C TRP A 96 -1.65 7.16 8.81
N PHE A 97 -2.38 8.16 9.31
CA PHE A 97 -3.53 8.72 8.60
C PHE A 97 -3.13 9.26 7.21
N GLU A 98 -1.99 9.94 7.14
CA GLU A 98 -1.23 10.31 5.94
C GLU A 98 -1.25 9.24 4.86
N LEU A 99 -0.58 8.15 5.22
CA LEU A 99 -0.27 7.05 4.33
C LEU A 99 -1.53 6.36 3.80
N TRP A 100 -2.51 6.06 4.66
CA TRP A 100 -3.66 5.29 4.21
C TRP A 100 -4.81 6.16 3.66
N HIS A 101 -5.09 7.31 4.30
CA HIS A 101 -6.28 8.11 4.01
C HIS A 101 -6.03 9.09 2.88
N HIS A 102 -4.83 9.69 2.81
CA HIS A 102 -4.55 10.71 1.82
C HIS A 102 -3.81 10.11 0.62
N GLU A 103 -2.59 9.62 0.81
CA GLU A 103 -1.72 9.14 -0.27
C GLU A 103 -2.24 7.81 -0.85
N GLY A 104 -2.48 6.83 0.01
CA GLY A 104 -2.98 5.52 -0.39
C GLY A 104 -4.37 5.54 -1.01
N ARG A 105 -5.25 6.42 -0.52
CA ARG A 105 -6.59 6.60 -1.09
C ARG A 105 -6.54 7.36 -2.41
N ARG A 106 -5.72 8.41 -2.52
CA ARG A 106 -5.48 9.13 -3.77
C ARG A 106 -4.98 8.17 -4.84
N ALA A 107 -3.98 7.34 -4.54
CA ALA A 107 -3.47 6.34 -5.49
C ALA A 107 -4.57 5.41 -6.02
N ARG A 108 -5.34 4.77 -5.12
CA ARG A 108 -6.37 3.79 -5.50
C ARG A 108 -7.58 4.42 -6.21
N MET A 109 -8.03 5.59 -5.75
CA MET A 109 -9.15 6.30 -6.37
C MET A 109 -8.74 6.86 -7.74
N ALA A 110 -7.55 7.47 -7.86
CA ALA A 110 -7.08 8.04 -9.12
C ALA A 110 -6.90 6.95 -10.19
N ALA A 111 -6.42 5.76 -9.82
CA ALA A 111 -6.34 4.63 -10.75
C ALA A 111 -7.71 4.20 -11.28
N SER A 112 -8.73 4.23 -10.40
CA SER A 112 -10.12 3.96 -10.81
C SER A 112 -10.70 5.03 -11.75
N MET A 113 -10.04 6.18 -11.89
CA MET A 113 -10.43 7.31 -12.74
C MET A 113 -9.40 7.62 -13.83
N GLN A 114 -8.45 6.70 -14.08
CA GLN A 114 -7.41 6.85 -15.11
C GLN A 114 -6.55 8.13 -14.96
N GLY A 115 -6.27 8.56 -13.72
CA GLY A 115 -5.37 9.68 -13.44
C GLY A 115 -3.94 9.19 -13.13
N PRO A 116 -3.04 9.02 -14.12
CA PRO A 116 -1.73 8.41 -13.91
C PRO A 116 -0.82 9.25 -13.01
N ASP A 117 -0.86 10.58 -13.16
CA ASP A 117 -0.01 11.50 -12.39
C ASP A 117 -0.37 11.46 -10.89
N ILE A 118 -1.66 11.56 -10.58
CA ILE A 118 -2.19 11.47 -9.21
C ILE A 118 -2.00 10.05 -8.65
N THR A 119 -2.13 9.02 -9.48
CA THR A 119 -1.86 7.64 -9.07
C THR A 119 -0.40 7.48 -8.67
N HIS A 120 0.52 8.05 -9.45
CA HIS A 120 1.94 7.86 -9.27
C HIS A 120 2.58 8.89 -8.33
N TRP A 121 2.71 10.14 -8.76
CA TRP A 121 3.44 11.20 -8.06
C TRP A 121 2.76 11.61 -6.76
N GLU A 122 1.46 11.91 -6.79
CA GLU A 122 0.70 12.32 -5.60
C GLU A 122 0.16 11.15 -4.77
N GLY A 123 0.39 9.92 -5.25
CA GLY A 123 -0.14 8.69 -4.68
C GLY A 123 1.00 7.77 -4.25
N THR A 124 1.38 6.84 -5.12
CA THR A 124 2.36 5.79 -4.78
C THR A 124 3.76 6.30 -4.42
N TYR A 125 4.21 7.41 -5.00
CA TYR A 125 5.51 8.02 -4.72
C TYR A 125 5.53 8.63 -3.32
N ASP A 126 4.57 9.50 -3.01
CA ASP A 126 4.44 10.08 -1.66
C ASP A 126 4.23 9.00 -0.60
N LEU A 127 3.36 8.02 -0.88
CA LEU A 127 3.15 6.84 -0.05
C LEU A 127 4.44 6.08 0.24
N GLY A 128 5.21 5.78 -0.81
CA GLY A 128 6.48 5.09 -0.67
C GLY A 128 7.45 5.91 0.16
N LYS A 129 7.71 7.16 -0.24
CA LYS A 129 8.58 8.10 0.44
C LYS A 129 8.25 8.17 1.92
N ASN A 130 7.01 8.52 2.28
CA ASN A 130 6.61 8.76 3.66
C ASN A 130 6.54 7.48 4.49
N PHE A 131 6.28 6.31 3.88
CA PHE A 131 6.38 5.03 4.59
C PHE A 131 7.81 4.81 5.09
N TYR A 132 8.81 5.04 4.24
CA TYR A 132 10.20 4.77 4.57
C TYR A 132 10.92 5.91 5.31
N THR A 133 10.54 7.18 5.06
CA THR A 133 11.20 8.36 5.65
C THR A 133 10.50 8.88 6.90
N GLU A 134 9.20 8.63 7.07
CA GLU A 134 8.45 9.13 8.24
C GLU A 134 8.03 7.99 9.17
N LEU A 135 7.26 7.01 8.66
CA LEU A 135 6.70 5.96 9.52
C LEU A 135 7.76 5.05 10.11
N VAL A 136 8.70 4.55 9.29
CA VAL A 136 9.75 3.64 9.77
C VAL A 136 10.64 4.30 10.85
N PRO A 137 11.15 5.54 10.69
CA PRO A 137 11.89 6.23 11.74
C PRO A 137 11.06 6.47 13.01
N GLU A 138 9.81 6.95 12.87
CA GLU A 138 8.91 7.18 14.02
C GLU A 138 8.67 5.89 14.83
N LEU A 139 8.49 4.75 14.14
CA LEU A 139 8.36 3.45 14.80
C LEU A 139 9.65 3.06 15.54
N LYS A 140 10.84 3.37 14.99
CA LYS A 140 12.12 3.15 15.67
C LYS A 140 12.27 4.02 16.91
N GLU A 141 11.84 5.28 16.86
CA GLU A 141 11.82 6.18 18.02
C GLU A 141 10.88 5.63 19.11
N LEU A 142 9.67 5.19 18.75
CA LEU A 142 8.74 4.56 19.69
C LEU A 142 9.32 3.30 20.34
N ILE A 143 10.01 2.46 19.57
CA ILE A 143 10.71 1.28 20.09
C ILE A 143 11.76 1.73 21.12
N GLU A 144 12.58 2.73 20.79
CA GLU A 144 13.65 3.18 21.68
C GLU A 144 13.10 3.77 22.97
N HIS A 145 12.11 4.66 22.90
CA HIS A 145 11.43 5.18 24.08
C HIS A 145 10.80 4.07 24.93
N GLY A 146 10.17 3.07 24.29
CA GLY A 146 9.57 1.94 25.00
C GLY A 146 10.59 1.07 25.75
N LYS A 147 11.84 0.94 25.25
CA LYS A 147 12.92 0.22 25.97
C LYS A 147 13.32 0.90 27.28
N HIS A 148 13.14 2.21 27.40
CA HIS A 148 13.43 2.97 28.63
C HIS A 148 12.20 3.12 29.53
N GLY A 149 11.06 2.56 29.15
CA GLY A 149 9.80 2.63 29.89
C GLY A 149 9.61 1.51 30.93
N SER A 150 8.35 1.27 31.27
CA SER A 150 7.95 0.20 32.19
C SER A 150 8.24 -1.19 31.62
N ALA A 151 8.15 -2.25 32.43
CA ALA A 151 8.27 -3.63 31.94
C ALA A 151 7.25 -3.95 30.83
N ALA A 152 6.06 -3.35 30.88
CA ALA A 152 5.05 -3.48 29.84
C ALA A 152 5.47 -2.77 28.54
N ASP A 153 6.04 -1.56 28.65
CA ASP A 153 6.53 -0.81 27.49
C ASP A 153 7.73 -1.52 26.83
N LYS A 154 8.66 -2.08 27.62
CA LYS A 154 9.78 -2.87 27.11
C LYS A 154 9.30 -4.06 26.28
N LYS A 155 8.33 -4.82 26.80
CA LYS A 155 7.71 -5.95 26.08
C LYS A 155 6.99 -5.50 24.80
N ALA A 156 6.30 -4.36 24.84
CA ALA A 156 5.65 -3.80 23.66
C ALA A 156 6.66 -3.34 22.60
N ALA A 157 7.78 -2.74 23.02
CA ALA A 157 8.88 -2.32 22.16
C ALA A 157 9.56 -3.51 21.48
N GLU A 158 9.82 -4.59 22.20
CA GLU A 158 10.35 -5.84 21.62
C GLU A 158 9.41 -6.42 20.56
N ASN A 159 8.11 -6.48 20.85
CA ASN A 159 7.11 -6.93 19.89
C ASN A 159 7.04 -6.03 18.65
N LEU A 160 7.05 -4.70 18.84
CA LEU A 160 7.04 -3.76 17.72
C LEU A 160 8.31 -3.88 16.87
N ALA A 161 9.48 -4.03 17.50
CA ALA A 161 10.74 -4.24 16.80
C ALA A 161 10.71 -5.52 15.93
N LYS A 162 10.17 -6.62 16.48
CA LYS A 162 9.97 -7.86 15.72
C LYS A 162 9.05 -7.67 14.52
N VAL A 163 7.90 -7.02 14.72
CA VAL A 163 6.93 -6.78 13.63
C VAL A 163 7.51 -5.85 12.57
N LEU A 164 8.26 -4.83 12.96
CA LEU A 164 8.94 -3.92 12.04
C LEU A 164 9.99 -4.67 11.20
N ASP A 165 10.81 -5.52 11.83
CA ASP A 165 11.77 -6.35 11.11
C ASP A 165 11.08 -7.32 10.15
N GLU A 166 10.01 -8.01 10.58
CA GLU A 166 9.22 -8.88 9.71
C GLU A 166 8.70 -8.14 8.47
N VAL A 167 8.13 -6.94 8.64
CA VAL A 167 7.61 -6.13 7.52
C VAL A 167 8.74 -5.67 6.59
N LEU A 168 9.84 -5.16 7.14
CA LEU A 168 10.96 -4.69 6.33
C LEU A 168 11.70 -5.83 5.60
N ASN A 169 11.54 -7.08 6.03
CA ASN A 169 12.07 -8.25 5.34
C ASN A 169 11.13 -8.88 4.31
N MET A 170 9.89 -8.37 4.15
CA MET A 170 9.03 -8.77 3.05
C MET A 170 9.69 -8.44 1.70
N GLU A 171 9.39 -9.24 0.66
CA GLU A 171 9.98 -9.09 -0.68
C GLU A 171 9.86 -7.67 -1.23
N GLU A 172 8.74 -6.99 -0.97
CA GLU A 172 8.44 -5.64 -1.43
C GLU A 172 9.17 -4.52 -0.65
N HIS A 173 9.72 -4.82 0.53
CA HIS A 173 10.36 -3.84 1.42
C HIS A 173 11.86 -4.08 1.64
N LYS A 174 12.36 -5.30 1.47
CA LYS A 174 13.74 -5.69 1.80
C LYS A 174 14.83 -4.88 1.09
N TRP A 175 14.50 -4.26 -0.05
CA TRP A 175 15.38 -3.32 -0.74
C TRP A 175 15.77 -2.13 0.15
N PHE A 176 14.88 -1.69 1.06
CA PHE A 176 15.14 -0.60 2.01
C PHE A 176 16.25 -0.96 3.00
N LEU A 177 16.43 -2.25 3.28
CA LEU A 177 17.52 -2.78 4.09
C LEU A 177 18.80 -3.04 3.27
N GLY A 178 18.82 -2.68 1.99
CA GLY A 178 19.89 -3.06 1.06
C GLY A 178 19.92 -4.56 0.73
N LYS A 179 18.92 -5.33 1.15
CA LYS A 179 18.84 -6.77 0.87
C LYS A 179 18.30 -6.99 -0.54
N MET A 180 19.02 -7.79 -1.31
CA MET A 180 18.62 -8.20 -2.66
C MET A 180 18.90 -9.69 -2.81
N ASP A 181 18.04 -10.37 -3.57
CA ASP A 181 18.32 -11.75 -3.97
C ASP A 181 19.67 -11.83 -4.71
N PRO A 182 20.60 -12.73 -4.32
CA PRO A 182 21.93 -12.81 -4.91
C PRO A 182 21.91 -13.08 -6.42
N ALA A 183 20.95 -13.88 -6.92
CA ALA A 183 20.83 -14.14 -8.35
C ALA A 183 20.36 -12.89 -9.11
N LYS A 184 19.39 -12.14 -8.55
CA LYS A 184 18.98 -10.83 -9.10
C LYS A 184 20.12 -9.81 -9.07
N ALA A 185 20.91 -9.77 -7.99
CA ALA A 185 22.06 -8.89 -7.88
C ALA A 185 23.11 -9.20 -8.96
N LYS A 186 23.43 -10.48 -9.15
CA LYS A 186 24.32 -10.96 -10.22
C LYS A 186 23.79 -10.60 -11.61
N ALA A 187 22.51 -10.85 -11.87
CA ALA A 187 21.86 -10.52 -13.15
C ALA A 187 21.82 -9.01 -13.41
N ARG A 188 21.62 -8.18 -12.37
CA ARG A 188 21.65 -6.72 -12.49
C ARG A 188 23.06 -6.22 -12.82
N LYS A 189 24.09 -6.79 -12.17
CA LYS A 189 25.49 -6.46 -12.45
C LYS A 189 25.88 -6.86 -13.89
N ALA A 190 25.52 -8.07 -14.31
CA ALA A 190 25.76 -8.54 -15.68
C ALA A 190 25.11 -7.63 -16.73
N ARG A 191 23.82 -7.27 -16.56
CA ARG A 191 23.14 -6.32 -17.45
C ARG A 191 23.77 -4.93 -17.46
N GLN A 192 24.26 -4.46 -16.32
CA GLN A 192 24.97 -3.18 -16.23
C GLN A 192 26.30 -3.23 -17.00
N GLU A 193 27.04 -4.33 -16.90
CA GLU A 193 28.29 -4.54 -17.63
C GLU A 193 28.04 -4.64 -19.15
N GLU A 194 27.04 -5.42 -19.56
CA GLU A 194 26.60 -5.53 -20.95
C GLU A 194 26.21 -4.15 -21.53
N PHE A 195 25.37 -3.40 -20.81
CA PHE A 195 24.98 -2.05 -21.20
C PHE A 195 26.21 -1.15 -21.35
N LYS A 196 27.08 -1.07 -20.34
CA LYS A 196 28.30 -0.24 -20.41
C LYS A 196 29.20 -0.63 -21.58
N ASN A 197 29.35 -1.93 -21.87
CA ASN A 197 30.18 -2.40 -22.97
C ASN A 197 29.60 -2.01 -24.33
N ARG A 198 28.26 -2.06 -24.50
CA ARG A 198 27.58 -1.60 -25.73
C ARG A 198 27.88 -0.14 -26.08
N TYR A 199 28.15 0.72 -25.10
CA TYR A 199 28.46 2.14 -25.31
C TYR A 199 29.96 2.47 -25.21
N LYS A 200 30.84 1.46 -25.17
CA LYS A 200 32.29 1.66 -25.31
C LYS A 200 32.78 1.51 -26.75
N GLU A 201 31.95 0.93 -27.63
CA GLU A 201 32.26 0.71 -29.04
C GLU A 201 31.80 1.88 -29.95
N HIS A 202 31.40 3.00 -29.34
CA HIS A 202 31.10 4.29 -29.97
C HIS A 202 31.91 5.39 -29.28
#